data_AF-A0A2T0TM56-F1
#
_entry.id   AF-A0A2T0TM56-F1
#
_cell.length_a   1.000
_cell.length_b   1.000
_cell.length_c   1.000
_cell.angle_alpha   90.00
_cell.angle_beta   90.00
_cell.angle_gamma   90.00
#
_symmetry.space_group_name_H-M   'P 1'
#
loop_
_entity.id
_entity.type
_entity.pdbx_description
1 polymer ?
#
loop_
_entity_poly.entity_id
_entity_poly.type
_entity_poly.pdbx_seq_one_letter_code
_entity_poly.pdbx_strand_id
1 'polypeptide(L)'
;MNPSYPGYRALMLVLFGRSGQPPAWRSQAACAGQDTEEFFDPQHAEEVMAVCLGCPVLAECRADQLAWESSGQASRRYYAAGTVAGLSGPDRKRLHYPRKDVA
;
A
#
# COMPACT_ATOMS: atom_id res chain seq x y z
N MET A 1 13.68 -1.95 -18.56
CA MET A 1 14.52 -0.84 -18.07
C MET A 1 15.93 -1.33 -17.80
N ASN A 2 16.98 -0.60 -18.20
CA ASN A 2 18.38 -0.99 -17.91
C ASN A 2 18.79 -0.46 -16.51
N PRO A 3 19.10 -1.33 -15.52
CA PRO A 3 19.47 -0.91 -14.16
C PRO A 3 20.74 -0.06 -14.10
N SER A 4 21.57 -0.13 -15.14
CA SER A 4 22.82 0.63 -15.25
C SER A 4 22.61 2.08 -15.66
N TYR A 5 21.38 2.48 -16.02
CA TYR A 5 21.08 3.87 -16.39
C TYR A 5 21.17 4.79 -15.16
N PRO A 6 22.02 5.84 -15.18
CA PRO A 6 22.22 6.73 -14.02
C PRO A 6 20.93 7.35 -13.49
N GLY A 7 20.00 7.71 -14.38
CA GLY A 7 18.71 8.27 -14.01
C GLY A 7 17.83 7.27 -13.25
N TYR A 8 17.89 5.97 -13.60
CA TYR A 8 17.16 4.94 -12.89
C TYR A 8 17.70 4.75 -11.47
N ARG A 9 19.04 4.74 -11.31
CA ARG A 9 19.67 4.62 -9.98
C ARG A 9 19.34 5.82 -9.09
N ALA A 10 19.40 7.03 -9.64
CA ALA A 10 19.02 8.24 -8.91
C ALA A 10 17.54 8.20 -8.46
N LEU A 11 16.63 7.82 -9.36
CA LEU A 11 15.21 7.64 -9.05
C LEU A 11 15.00 6.64 -7.92
N MET A 12 15.66 5.47 -7.98
CA MET A 12 15.50 4.44 -6.96
C MET A 12 16.03 4.88 -5.58
N LEU A 13 17.10 5.67 -5.51
CA LEU A 13 17.57 6.24 -4.25
C LEU A 13 16.59 7.25 -3.65
N VAL A 14 15.90 8.03 -4.50
CA VAL A 14 14.87 8.97 -4.04
C VAL A 14 13.64 8.22 -3.53
N LEU A 15 13.21 7.16 -4.23
CA LEU A 15 12.00 6.41 -3.87
C LEU A 15 12.19 5.47 -2.68
N PHE A 16 13.35 4.81 -2.58
CA PHE A 16 13.60 3.74 -1.62
C PHE A 16 14.76 4.03 -0.66
N GLY A 17 15.27 5.26 -0.66
CA GLY A 17 16.35 5.68 0.23
C GLY A 17 17.66 4.95 -0.09
N ARG A 18 18.48 4.75 0.94
CA ARG A 18 19.88 4.31 0.79
C ARG A 18 20.04 2.91 0.22
N SER A 19 19.03 2.04 0.36
CA SER A 19 19.05 0.71 -0.27
C SER A 19 18.88 0.79 -1.78
N GLY A 20 18.21 1.82 -2.29
CA GLY A 20 17.84 1.95 -3.70
C GLY A 20 17.01 0.75 -4.21
N GLN A 21 16.36 0.01 -3.30
CA GLN A 21 15.60 -1.20 -3.62
C GLN A 21 14.25 -1.16 -2.90
N PRO A 22 13.16 -1.56 -3.57
CA PRO A 22 11.89 -1.78 -2.90
C PRO A 22 12.04 -2.76 -1.73
N PRO A 23 11.20 -2.65 -0.68
CA PRO A 23 11.16 -3.63 0.39
C PRO A 23 11.00 -5.06 -0.13
N ALA A 24 11.83 -5.99 0.36
CA ALA A 24 11.88 -7.37 -0.14
C ALA A 24 10.55 -8.13 0.01
N TRP A 25 9.70 -7.75 0.97
CA TRP A 25 8.39 -8.38 1.15
C TRP A 25 7.47 -8.17 -0.07
N ARG A 26 7.68 -7.10 -0.86
CA ARG A 26 6.83 -6.80 -2.03
C ARG A 26 6.89 -7.89 -3.10
N SER A 27 8.01 -8.61 -3.22
CA SER A 27 8.13 -9.70 -4.19
C SER A 27 7.42 -10.99 -3.78
N GLN A 28 6.93 -11.07 -2.53
CA GLN A 28 6.22 -12.22 -1.98
C GLN A 28 4.71 -11.95 -1.85
N ALA A 29 4.24 -10.78 -2.26
CA ALA A 29 2.83 -10.43 -2.19
C ALA A 29 2.00 -11.33 -3.12
N ALA A 30 0.89 -11.87 -2.59
CA ALA A 30 -0.02 -12.71 -3.37
C ALA A 30 -0.63 -11.97 -4.59
N CYS A 31 -0.75 -10.65 -4.49
CA CYS A 31 -1.22 -9.80 -5.59
C CYS A 31 -0.12 -9.44 -6.63
N ALA A 32 1.12 -9.89 -6.44
CA ALA A 32 2.21 -9.56 -7.37
C ALA A 32 1.89 -10.10 -8.78
N GLY A 33 1.84 -9.19 -9.76
CA GLY A 33 1.57 -9.53 -11.17
C GLY A 33 0.08 -9.59 -11.55
N GLN A 34 -0.83 -9.30 -10.62
CA GLN A 34 -2.26 -9.10 -10.93
C GLN A 34 -2.52 -7.70 -11.52
N ASP A 35 -3.69 -7.50 -12.13
CA ASP A 35 -4.13 -6.17 -12.56
C ASP A 35 -4.40 -5.30 -11.32
N THR A 36 -3.70 -4.17 -11.22
CA THR A 36 -3.84 -3.27 -10.09
C THR A 36 -5.14 -2.48 -10.12
N GLU A 37 -5.79 -2.33 -11.28
CA GLU A 37 -7.05 -1.58 -11.38
C GLU A 37 -8.19 -2.28 -10.64
N GLU A 38 -8.18 -3.62 -10.58
CA GLU A 38 -9.15 -4.42 -9.81
C GLU A 38 -9.16 -4.03 -8.32
N PHE A 39 -8.01 -3.61 -7.77
CA PHE A 39 -7.89 -3.21 -6.36
C PHE A 39 -8.56 -1.86 -6.08
N PHE A 40 -8.93 -1.10 -7.11
CA PHE A 40 -9.65 0.17 -7.01
C PHE A 40 -11.11 0.06 -7.47
N ASP A 41 -11.50 -1.06 -8.07
CA ASP A 41 -12.86 -1.31 -8.54
C ASP A 41 -13.75 -1.87 -7.40
N PRO A 42 -14.83 -1.16 -7.01
CA PRO A 42 -15.78 -1.65 -6.02
C PRO A 42 -16.44 -2.99 -6.40
N GLN A 43 -16.53 -3.34 -7.68
CA GLN A 43 -17.13 -4.60 -8.13
C GLN A 43 -16.29 -5.83 -7.74
N HIS A 44 -14.98 -5.66 -7.56
CA HIS A 44 -14.04 -6.72 -7.21
C HIS A 44 -13.62 -6.67 -5.72
N ALA A 45 -14.28 -5.85 -4.90
CA ALA A 45 -13.84 -5.58 -3.53
C ALA A 45 -13.74 -6.84 -2.64
N GLU A 46 -14.66 -7.79 -2.79
CA GLU A 46 -14.66 -9.03 -2.01
C GLU A 46 -13.51 -9.97 -2.42
N GLU A 47 -13.31 -10.16 -3.73
CA GLU A 47 -12.25 -11.00 -4.29
C GLU A 47 -10.86 -10.46 -3.91
N VAL A 48 -10.67 -9.15 -4.07
CA VAL A 48 -9.44 -8.45 -3.68
C VAL A 48 -9.20 -8.51 -2.18
N MET A 49 -10.26 -8.40 -1.36
CA MET A 49 -10.13 -8.55 0.09
C MET A 49 -9.66 -9.96 0.45
N ALA A 50 -10.20 -10.99 -0.22
CA ALA A 50 -9.76 -12.38 -0.01
C ALA A 50 -8.27 -12.57 -0.38
N VAL A 51 -7.81 -11.98 -1.49
CA VAL A 51 -6.38 -11.99 -1.86
C VAL A 51 -5.53 -11.34 -0.77
N CYS A 52 -5.96 -10.19 -0.25
CA CYS A 52 -5.24 -9.51 0.83
C CYS A 52 -5.18 -10.34 2.11
N LEU A 53 -6.29 -10.94 2.53
CA LEU A 53 -6.38 -11.71 3.78
C LEU A 53 -5.60 -13.03 3.73
N GLY A 54 -5.41 -13.61 2.54
CA GLY A 54 -4.56 -14.78 2.30
C GLY A 54 -3.08 -14.45 2.01
N CYS A 55 -2.70 -13.17 1.93
CA CYS A 55 -1.38 -12.76 1.51
C CYS A 55 -0.32 -13.01 2.61
N PRO A 56 0.81 -13.69 2.31
CA PRO A 56 1.82 -14.04 3.32
C PRO A 56 2.54 -12.83 3.92
N VAL A 57 2.47 -11.66 3.26
CA VAL A 57 3.11 -10.41 3.68
C VAL A 57 2.09 -9.36 4.14
N LEU A 58 0.91 -9.80 4.57
CA LEU A 58 -0.18 -8.91 5.00
C LEU A 58 0.27 -7.96 6.12
N ALA A 59 1.03 -8.46 7.10
CA ALA A 59 1.48 -7.66 8.23
C ALA A 59 2.46 -6.56 7.79
N GLU A 60 3.45 -6.90 6.97
CA GLU A 60 4.43 -5.95 6.43
C GLU A 60 3.76 -4.93 5.50
N CYS A 61 2.86 -5.38 4.64
CA CYS A 61 2.08 -4.51 3.75
C CYS A 61 1.25 -3.51 4.57
N ARG A 62 0.59 -3.95 5.64
CA ARG A 62 -0.21 -3.09 6.52
C ARG A 62 0.65 -2.06 7.24
N ALA A 63 1.78 -2.48 7.80
CA ALA A 63 2.70 -1.59 8.48
C ALA A 63 3.28 -0.52 7.53
N ASP A 64 3.76 -0.93 6.36
CA ASP A 64 4.34 -0.02 5.36
C ASP A 64 3.30 0.98 4.83
N GLN A 65 2.09 0.50 4.49
CA GLN A 65 1.02 1.35 3.98
C GLN A 65 0.62 2.42 5.01
N LEU A 66 0.36 2.02 6.26
CA LEU A 66 -0.05 2.97 7.30
C LEU A 66 1.07 3.96 7.61
N ALA A 67 2.33 3.53 7.64
CA ALA A 67 3.48 4.43 7.81
C ALA A 67 3.63 5.43 6.65
N TRP A 68 3.41 5.00 5.41
CA TRP A 68 3.45 5.87 4.23
C TRP A 68 2.32 6.91 4.22
N GLU A 69 1.12 6.51 4.66
CA GLU A 69 -0.03 7.41 4.82
C GLU A 69 0.22 8.43 5.96
N SER A 70 0.81 8.01 7.08
CA SER A 70 1.10 8.88 8.23
C SER A 70 2.25 9.86 8.00
N SER A 71 3.27 9.49 7.22
CA SER A 71 4.44 10.34 6.96
C SER A 71 4.23 11.40 5.87
N GLY A 72 3.10 11.36 5.16
CA GLY A 72 2.81 12.23 4.05
C GLY A 72 1.81 13.35 4.33
N GLN A 73 1.39 13.99 3.23
CA GLN A 73 0.31 14.98 3.25
C GLN A 73 -0.99 14.34 3.76
N ALA A 74 -1.80 15.12 4.47
CA ALA A 74 -3.08 14.65 5.03
C ALA A 74 -4.02 14.06 3.97
N SER A 75 -3.90 14.48 2.71
CA SER A 75 -4.64 13.95 1.56
C SER A 75 -4.49 12.43 1.41
N ARG A 76 -3.33 11.84 1.72
CA ARG A 76 -3.11 10.38 1.66
C ARG A 76 -4.05 9.60 2.58
N ARG A 77 -4.39 10.20 3.73
CA ARG A 77 -5.28 9.61 4.74
C ARG A 77 -6.75 9.94 4.48
N TYR A 78 -7.02 11.15 3.99
CA TYR A 78 -8.40 11.61 3.75
C TYR A 78 -9.04 10.99 2.51
N TYR A 79 -8.25 10.78 1.46
CA TYR A 79 -8.68 10.23 0.16
C TYR A 79 -8.10 8.85 -0.10
N ALA A 80 -7.88 8.06 0.96
CA ALA A 80 -7.48 6.67 0.83
C ALA A 80 -8.52 5.91 -0.03
N ALA A 81 -8.08 5.40 -1.18
CA ALA A 81 -8.89 4.66 -2.14
C ALA A 81 -8.40 3.22 -2.28
N GLY A 82 -9.25 2.36 -2.84
CA GLY A 82 -8.96 0.96 -3.09
C GLY A 82 -8.75 0.12 -1.83
N THR A 83 -8.56 -1.17 -2.06
CA THR A 83 -8.23 -2.16 -1.03
C THR A 83 -6.73 -2.40 -1.03
N VAL A 84 -6.09 -2.26 0.14
CA VAL A 84 -4.67 -2.57 0.32
C VAL A 84 -4.47 -3.06 1.74
N ALA A 85 -3.56 -4.02 1.93
CA ALA A 85 -3.23 -4.57 3.24
C ALA A 85 -4.45 -5.10 4.04
N GLY A 86 -5.43 -5.65 3.33
CA GLY A 86 -6.65 -6.19 3.92
C GLY A 86 -7.55 -5.12 4.55
N LEU A 87 -7.52 -3.90 4.02
CA LEU A 87 -8.30 -2.76 4.49
C LEU A 87 -8.83 -1.97 3.29
N SER A 88 -10.11 -1.63 3.31
CA SER A 88 -10.68 -0.67 2.36
C SER A 88 -10.16 0.75 2.65
N GLY A 89 -10.28 1.66 1.69
CA GLY A 89 -10.00 3.09 1.89
C GLY A 89 -10.69 3.68 3.13
N PRO A 90 -12.01 3.47 3.31
CA PRO A 90 -12.73 3.87 4.52
C PRO A 90 -12.19 3.25 5.81
N ASP A 91 -11.77 1.98 5.81
CA ASP A 91 -11.16 1.34 6.99
C ASP A 91 -9.86 2.03 7.38
N ARG A 92 -8.96 2.26 6.41
CA ARG A 92 -7.70 2.96 6.66
C ARG A 92 -7.94 4.38 7.16
N LYS A 93 -8.91 5.10 6.59
CA LYS A 93 -9.30 6.44 7.06
C LYS A 93 -9.75 6.42 8.53
N ARG A 94 -10.53 5.40 8.94
CA ARG A 94 -10.97 5.25 10.35
C ARG A 94 -9.81 5.00 11.30
N LEU A 95 -8.75 4.29 10.87
CA LEU A 95 -7.55 4.09 11.68
C LEU A 95 -6.79 5.40 11.93
N HIS A 96 -6.72 6.30 10.94
CA HIS A 96 -6.06 7.61 11.10
C HIS A 96 -6.90 8.64 11.84
N TYR A 97 -8.22 8.55 11.73
CA TYR A 97 -9.18 9.48 12.33
C TYR A 97 -10.23 8.71 13.14
N PRO A 98 -9.85 8.11 14.28
CA PRO A 98 -10.79 7.41 15.13
C PRO A 98 -11.87 8.39 15.60
N ARG A 99 -13.14 7.95 15.60
CA ARG A 99 -14.22 8.75 16.19
C ARG A 99 -13.89 8.91 17.67
N LYS A 100 -13.96 10.13 18.18
CA LYS A 100 -14.01 10.34 19.63
C LYS A 100 -15.38 9.86 20.08
N ASP A 101 -15.41 8.83 20.91
CA ASP A 101 -16.64 8.43 21.57
C ASP A 101 -17.07 9.59 22.47
N VAL A 102 -18.31 10.06 22.29
CA VAL A 102 -18.91 11.05 23.18
C VAL A 102 -19.44 10.26 24.38
N ALA A 103 -18.78 10.41 25.52
CA ALA A 103 -19.23 9.88 26.81
C ALA A 103 -20.48 10.62 27.30
#